data_AF-A0A937CDR2-F1
#
_entry.id   AF-A0A937CDR2-F1
#
_cell.length_a   1.000
_cell.length_b   1.000
_cell.length_c   1.000
_cell.angle_alpha   90.00
_cell.angle_beta   90.00
_cell.angle_gamma   90.00
#
_symmetry.space_group_name_H-M   'P 1'
#
loop_
_entity.id
_entity.type
_entity.pdbx_description
1 polymer ?
#
loop_
_entity_poly.entity_id
_entity_poly.type
_entity_poly.pdbx_seq_one_letter_code
_entity_poly.pdbx_strand_id
1 'polypeptide(L)'
;MKKNILLIMITLLCASSAAAQSVAINTDGSNAAANALLDVKSTAKGILIPRMSKTERNAITTPETGLLVFQDAPDSVGFYFFGGTKWLWLTNADNTDTLVWKRSGNGNTVAASHFMGTTDNKPLRFRINNLWAGELDSTKRTVLLGLGAGKNTAGSSRANIAIGNAALLNNNFGSSNISIGDSSLYSTSSTFGSLSNLIAIGHKALFNNLTGNSATAVGDSALYKNVTGTRNTAFGYGSTVNNISGSFNTAAGYRSLYMNTSGFENTAIGHVAGFANTSSAWQVAIGDSALFSNTGSSHNGNIAIGAHAAAYNTGTSASIFIGFRSGYTSSGGFGNIFLGSYSGENNSGSNNVGLGQQALRNNSGTNNAALGYGSMELNTGGDQNTSIGASSLSRDTTGNYNTALGYWSMGRHLRNDFNTAVGSLSLYFDTTGTRNVAVGYQALNAHQGSNNVAVGVNALDFTGTGNSNTALGASADVGVDNLSFATAIGAGARCDTSNSIVLGNVGFTNVGIGMNKPFSRMDVNGSLGVGIRTITFSTTAAVTDHTIIIATTASAVTITLPSAPTVTRREYRIVNQNAATKTVSSYTDFTGAASTTIPGNNSVVIQSNGTGWVRVM
;
A
#
# COMPACT_ATOMS: atom_id res chain seq x y z
N MET A 1 75.00 -128.00 12.36
CA MET A 1 75.21 -129.07 13.36
C MET A 1 74.20 -128.91 14.48
N LYS A 2 73.50 -129.99 14.85
CA LYS A 2 72.92 -130.35 16.17
C LYS A 2 72.09 -129.26 16.91
N LYS A 3 70.75 -129.39 16.93
CA LYS A 3 69.90 -130.09 17.95
C LYS A 3 69.41 -129.17 19.09
N ASN A 4 68.07 -129.14 19.26
CA ASN A 4 67.32 -129.18 20.54
C ASN A 4 67.31 -127.88 21.39
N ILE A 5 66.23 -127.38 22.02
CA ILE A 5 64.99 -127.94 22.61
C ILE A 5 64.05 -126.75 22.99
N LEU A 6 62.74 -126.80 22.65
CA LEU A 6 61.55 -126.78 23.55
C LEU A 6 61.19 -125.40 24.18
N LEU A 7 59.96 -124.87 24.34
CA LEU A 7 58.55 -125.28 24.43
C LEU A 7 57.75 -123.92 24.52
N ILE A 8 56.61 -123.61 23.87
CA ILE A 8 55.21 -123.70 24.34
C ILE A 8 54.33 -122.76 23.47
N MET A 9 53.20 -123.29 22.99
CA MET A 9 51.88 -122.73 22.60
C MET A 9 51.71 -121.46 21.74
N ILE A 10 50.99 -121.70 20.64
CA ILE A 10 50.22 -120.80 19.78
C ILE A 10 48.86 -120.47 20.44
N THR A 11 48.44 -119.19 20.45
CA THR A 11 47.11 -118.74 19.98
C THR A 11 47.02 -117.23 19.76
N LEU A 12 46.64 -116.91 18.53
CA LEU A 12 46.17 -115.67 17.90
C LEU A 12 45.06 -114.92 18.68
N LEU A 13 45.05 -113.58 18.68
CA LEU A 13 44.03 -112.71 18.03
C LEU A 13 43.95 -111.27 18.59
N CYS A 14 43.89 -110.35 17.61
CA CYS A 14 43.58 -108.92 17.59
C CYS A 14 42.83 -108.29 18.79
N ALA A 15 43.32 -107.13 19.24
CA ALA A 15 42.50 -106.08 19.83
C ALA A 15 42.68 -104.78 19.03
N SER A 16 41.69 -104.48 18.19
CA SER A 16 41.48 -103.20 17.54
C SER A 16 41.11 -102.13 18.57
N SER A 17 41.79 -100.98 18.53
CA SER A 17 41.34 -99.77 19.22
C SER A 17 40.11 -99.19 18.51
N ALA A 18 38.92 -99.48 19.04
CA ALA A 18 37.70 -98.78 18.65
C ALA A 18 37.66 -97.41 19.35
N ALA A 19 37.68 -96.33 18.58
CA ALA A 19 37.44 -94.97 19.06
C ALA A 19 35.93 -94.65 19.01
N ALA A 20 35.41 -94.13 20.13
CA ALA A 20 34.14 -93.43 20.34
C ALA A 20 32.88 -93.92 19.60
N GLN A 21 31.95 -94.55 20.32
CA GLN A 21 30.57 -94.75 19.87
C GLN A 21 29.70 -93.58 20.35
N SER A 22 29.01 -92.88 19.44
CA SER A 22 27.90 -92.01 19.82
C SER A 22 26.84 -92.82 20.57
N VAL A 23 26.37 -92.31 21.70
CA VAL A 23 25.37 -92.98 22.53
C VAL A 23 23.99 -92.52 22.11
N ALA A 24 23.18 -93.45 21.60
CA ALA A 24 21.76 -93.22 21.35
C ALA A 24 20.94 -93.77 22.52
N ILE A 25 20.14 -92.93 23.18
CA ILE A 25 19.17 -93.33 24.20
C ILE A 25 17.78 -93.11 23.64
N ASN A 26 17.21 -94.17 23.06
CA ASN A 26 15.89 -94.16 22.46
C ASN A 26 15.23 -95.53 22.61
N THR A 27 13.94 -95.61 22.29
CA THR A 27 13.17 -96.86 22.32
C THR A 27 12.88 -97.41 20.92
N ASP A 28 13.29 -96.70 19.86
CA ASP A 28 13.05 -97.06 18.47
C ASP A 28 14.27 -97.73 17.80
N GLY A 29 15.40 -97.84 18.51
CA GLY A 29 16.63 -98.47 18.03
C GLY A 29 17.35 -97.63 16.96
N SER A 30 16.96 -96.37 16.77
CA SER A 30 17.64 -95.49 15.82
C SER A 30 19.07 -95.20 16.27
N ASN A 31 20.00 -95.09 15.31
CA ASN A 31 21.37 -94.67 15.62
C ASN A 31 21.37 -93.20 16.04
N ALA A 32 22.33 -92.81 16.88
CA ALA A 32 22.54 -91.41 17.22
C ALA A 32 22.81 -90.59 15.96
N ALA A 33 22.29 -89.36 15.90
CA ALA A 33 22.57 -88.44 14.83
C ALA A 33 24.10 -88.29 14.61
N ALA A 34 24.51 -88.18 13.34
CA ALA A 34 25.93 -88.21 12.96
C ALA A 34 26.80 -87.11 13.61
N ASN A 35 26.18 -86.04 14.11
CA ASN A 35 26.81 -84.91 14.78
C ASN A 35 26.56 -84.86 16.30
N ALA A 36 25.98 -85.91 16.88
CA ALA A 36 25.70 -86.00 18.31
C ALA A 36 26.55 -87.12 18.96
N LEU A 37 27.28 -86.77 20.02
CA LEU A 37 27.93 -87.75 20.90
C LEU A 37 26.92 -88.43 21.85
N LEU A 38 25.85 -87.72 22.21
CA LEU A 38 24.71 -88.22 22.96
C LEU A 38 23.43 -87.74 22.26
N ASP A 39 22.62 -88.68 21.77
CA ASP A 39 21.32 -88.42 21.15
C ASP A 39 20.23 -89.10 21.98
N VAL A 40 19.36 -88.30 22.61
CA VAL A 40 18.27 -88.81 23.44
C VAL A 40 16.95 -88.51 22.74
N LYS A 41 16.28 -89.57 22.27
CA LYS A 41 14.99 -89.47 21.59
C LYS A 41 13.93 -90.23 22.36
N SER A 42 12.93 -89.51 22.85
CA SER A 42 11.76 -90.09 23.49
C SER A 42 10.53 -89.22 23.24
N THR A 43 9.38 -89.86 23.09
CA THR A 43 8.07 -89.20 22.93
C THR A 43 7.37 -88.93 24.26
N ALA A 44 7.88 -89.48 25.37
CA ALA A 44 7.24 -89.43 26.69
C ALA A 44 8.19 -89.18 27.87
N LYS A 45 9.52 -89.23 27.65
CA LYS A 45 10.54 -89.01 28.69
C LYS A 45 11.51 -87.92 28.24
N GLY A 46 12.11 -87.22 29.19
CA GLY A 46 13.16 -86.22 28.93
C GLY A 46 14.47 -86.60 29.60
N ILE A 47 15.46 -85.73 29.50
CA ILE A 47 16.70 -85.82 30.28
C ILE A 47 16.58 -84.96 31.54
N LEU A 48 16.79 -85.56 32.72
CA LEU A 48 16.93 -84.80 33.96
C LEU A 48 18.39 -84.34 34.09
N ILE A 49 18.59 -83.04 33.88
CA ILE A 49 19.85 -82.36 34.08
C ILE A 49 20.00 -82.02 35.57
N PRO A 50 21.23 -81.99 36.16
CA PRO A 50 21.43 -81.71 37.57
C PRO A 50 20.62 -80.50 38.06
N ARG A 51 19.76 -80.76 39.04
CA ARG A 51 18.95 -79.75 39.71
C ARG A 51 19.67 -79.27 40.96
N MET A 52 19.76 -77.96 41.11
CA MET A 52 20.48 -77.35 42.22
C MET A 52 19.97 -75.94 42.50
N SER A 53 20.14 -75.48 43.73
CA SER A 53 19.88 -74.10 44.09
C SER A 53 20.88 -73.14 43.45
N LYS A 54 20.56 -71.85 43.43
CA LYS A 54 21.44 -70.76 42.99
C LYS A 54 22.76 -70.77 43.75
N THR A 55 22.71 -71.04 45.05
CA THR A 55 23.89 -71.13 45.92
C THR A 55 24.77 -72.30 45.50
N GLU A 56 24.18 -73.48 45.28
CA GLU A 56 24.91 -74.69 44.86
C GLU A 56 25.50 -74.55 43.45
N ARG A 57 24.76 -73.95 42.51
CA ARG A 57 25.30 -73.65 41.17
C ARG A 57 26.49 -72.71 41.23
N ASN A 58 26.38 -71.64 42.03
CA ASN A 58 27.46 -70.67 42.19
C ASN A 58 28.66 -71.25 42.97
N ALA A 59 28.46 -72.34 43.71
CA ALA A 59 29.52 -73.05 44.42
C ALA A 59 30.38 -73.97 43.51
N ILE A 60 30.00 -74.15 42.24
CA ILE A 60 30.82 -74.87 41.26
C ILE A 60 32.05 -73.99 40.96
N THR A 61 33.22 -74.40 41.45
CA THR A 61 34.44 -73.56 41.47
C THR A 61 35.18 -73.47 40.14
N THR A 62 34.86 -74.32 39.16
CA THR A 62 35.46 -74.34 37.80
C THR A 62 34.51 -74.97 36.78
N PRO A 63 33.34 -74.38 36.50
CA PRO A 63 32.40 -74.97 35.55
C PRO A 63 32.96 -74.94 34.12
N GLU A 64 32.81 -76.05 33.40
CA GLU A 64 33.22 -76.14 31.99
C GLU A 64 32.29 -75.34 31.07
N THR A 65 32.84 -74.81 29.97
CA THR A 65 32.03 -74.10 28.97
C THR A 65 31.01 -75.06 28.36
N GLY A 66 29.73 -74.71 28.44
CA GLY A 66 28.61 -75.53 27.98
C GLY A 66 27.98 -76.41 29.07
N LEU A 67 28.49 -76.39 30.32
CA LEU A 67 27.90 -77.13 31.43
C LEU A 67 26.44 -76.70 31.66
N LEU A 68 25.48 -77.60 31.46
CA LEU A 68 24.05 -77.35 31.62
C LEU A 68 23.56 -77.81 33.00
N VAL A 69 22.81 -76.97 33.70
CA VAL A 69 22.17 -77.25 35.00
C VAL A 69 20.75 -76.71 35.01
N PHE A 70 19.90 -77.21 35.90
CA PHE A 70 18.60 -76.61 36.18
C PHE A 70 18.65 -75.97 37.58
N GLN A 71 18.49 -74.65 37.64
CA GLN A 71 18.39 -73.95 38.93
C GLN A 71 16.96 -74.08 39.46
N ASP A 72 16.74 -74.61 40.68
CA ASP A 72 15.39 -74.85 41.21
C ASP A 72 14.94 -73.96 42.38
N ALA A 73 15.85 -73.20 43.01
CA ALA A 73 15.54 -72.12 43.95
C ALA A 73 16.78 -71.29 44.32
N PRO A 74 16.64 -70.12 44.99
CA PRO A 74 15.54 -69.17 44.87
C PRO A 74 15.72 -68.26 43.64
N ASP A 75 14.60 -67.83 43.05
CA ASP A 75 14.47 -66.94 41.88
C ASP A 75 15.14 -67.44 40.58
N SER A 76 14.72 -66.92 39.43
CA SER A 76 15.27 -67.30 38.10
C SER A 76 15.35 -68.83 37.89
N VAL A 77 14.32 -69.56 38.31
CA VAL A 77 14.23 -71.02 38.17
C VAL A 77 14.22 -71.39 36.68
N GLY A 78 15.07 -72.33 36.27
CA GLY A 78 15.15 -72.76 34.88
C GLY A 78 16.52 -73.29 34.47
N PHE A 79 16.68 -73.57 33.18
CA PHE A 79 17.94 -74.08 32.63
C PHE A 79 19.00 -72.98 32.54
N TYR A 80 20.22 -73.33 32.94
CA TYR A 80 21.41 -72.49 32.82
C TYR A 80 22.52 -73.27 32.15
N PHE A 81 23.29 -72.62 31.29
CA PHE A 81 24.58 -73.15 30.85
C PHE A 81 25.72 -72.21 31.21
N PHE A 82 26.92 -72.74 31.49
CA PHE A 82 28.08 -71.90 31.73
C PHE A 82 28.70 -71.44 30.41
N GLY A 83 28.72 -70.12 30.16
CA GLY A 83 29.25 -69.53 28.93
C GLY A 83 30.76 -69.30 28.92
N GLY A 84 31.53 -70.03 29.74
CA GLY A 84 32.98 -69.92 29.87
C GLY A 84 33.49 -68.86 30.85
N THR A 85 32.68 -67.86 31.19
CA THR A 85 33.01 -66.85 32.22
C THR A 85 31.89 -66.64 33.24
N LYS A 86 30.64 -66.94 32.88
CA LYS A 86 29.46 -66.77 33.75
C LYS A 86 28.36 -67.75 33.36
N TRP A 87 27.45 -68.00 34.30
CA TRP A 87 26.20 -68.72 34.05
C TRP A 87 25.23 -67.87 33.22
N LEU A 88 24.70 -68.44 32.14
CA LEU A 88 23.72 -67.83 31.25
C LEU A 88 22.38 -68.56 31.40
N TRP A 89 21.31 -67.81 31.62
CA TRP A 89 19.96 -68.34 31.77
C TRP A 89 19.32 -68.58 30.40
N LEU A 90 18.81 -69.78 30.15
CA LEU A 90 18.04 -70.12 28.96
C LEU A 90 16.56 -69.81 29.24
N THR A 91 16.10 -68.62 28.85
CA THR A 91 14.68 -68.29 28.88
C THR A 91 14.03 -68.65 27.55
N ASN A 92 12.72 -68.92 27.56
CA ASN A 92 11.94 -68.82 26.34
C ASN A 92 11.98 -67.35 25.86
N ALA A 93 12.21 -67.15 24.57
CA ALA A 93 12.11 -65.83 23.96
C ALA A 93 10.63 -65.35 23.96
N ASP A 94 10.37 -64.18 24.54
CA ASP A 94 9.39 -63.18 24.06
C ASP A 94 7.85 -63.41 24.09
N ASN A 95 7.19 -64.25 24.92
CA ASN A 95 5.72 -64.44 24.76
C ASN A 95 4.70 -64.44 25.92
N THR A 96 5.04 -64.23 27.20
CA THR A 96 4.00 -64.19 28.27
C THR A 96 3.86 -62.89 29.05
N ASP A 97 4.74 -61.91 28.84
CA ASP A 97 4.59 -60.60 29.48
C ASP A 97 3.57 -59.74 28.70
N THR A 98 2.37 -59.60 29.26
CA THR A 98 1.28 -58.81 28.67
C THR A 98 1.42 -57.31 28.92
N LEU A 99 2.31 -56.90 29.83
CA LEU A 99 2.49 -55.49 30.21
C LEU A 99 3.63 -54.81 29.43
N VAL A 100 4.54 -55.58 28.82
CA VAL A 100 5.61 -55.05 27.97
C VAL A 100 5.07 -54.61 26.60
N TRP A 101 5.52 -53.44 26.14
CA TRP A 101 5.29 -53.00 24.76
C TRP A 101 6.12 -53.83 23.78
N LYS A 102 5.44 -54.65 22.97
CA LYS A 102 6.08 -55.52 21.98
C LYS A 102 6.56 -54.72 20.78
N ARG A 103 7.66 -55.17 20.16
CA ARG A 103 8.21 -54.60 18.92
C ARG A 103 7.21 -54.63 17.75
N SER A 104 6.31 -55.61 17.74
CA SER A 104 5.23 -55.74 16.76
C SER A 104 3.94 -54.98 17.17
N GLY A 105 3.94 -54.28 18.31
CA GLY A 105 2.76 -53.68 18.91
C GLY A 105 1.92 -54.64 19.77
N ASN A 106 1.07 -54.07 20.62
CA ASN A 106 0.15 -54.78 21.51
C ASN A 106 -1.30 -54.63 21.01
N GLY A 107 -2.11 -55.69 21.10
CA GLY A 107 -3.57 -55.65 20.87
C GLY A 107 -4.35 -55.63 22.20
N ASN A 108 -5.65 -55.30 22.16
CA ASN A 108 -6.56 -55.27 23.33
C ASN A 108 -6.03 -54.46 24.54
N THR A 109 -5.45 -53.28 24.28
CA THR A 109 -4.85 -52.45 25.32
C THR A 109 -5.88 -51.91 26.32
N VAL A 110 -5.47 -51.86 27.59
CA VAL A 110 -6.18 -51.18 28.69
C VAL A 110 -5.37 -49.95 29.09
N ALA A 111 -5.94 -48.75 28.97
CA ALA A 111 -5.23 -47.48 29.11
C ALA A 111 -4.51 -47.29 30.46
N ALA A 112 -5.07 -47.83 31.56
CA ALA A 112 -4.48 -47.67 32.89
C ALA A 112 -3.22 -48.52 33.11
N SER A 113 -3.08 -49.65 32.42
CA SER A 113 -1.99 -50.62 32.63
C SER A 113 -1.00 -50.69 31.47
N HIS A 114 -1.37 -50.25 30.27
CA HIS A 114 -0.51 -50.29 29.08
C HIS A 114 -0.14 -48.87 28.64
N PHE A 115 1.04 -48.40 29.06
CA PHE A 115 1.57 -47.10 28.66
C PHE A 115 3.08 -47.18 28.40
N MET A 116 3.60 -46.26 27.59
CA MET A 116 5.04 -46.04 27.43
C MET A 116 5.40 -44.79 28.22
N GLY A 117 6.05 -44.95 29.38
CA GLY A 117 6.32 -43.84 30.27
C GLY A 117 6.82 -44.25 31.65
N THR A 118 6.78 -43.29 32.56
CA THR A 118 7.16 -43.43 33.97
C THR A 118 5.90 -43.33 34.85
N THR A 119 5.87 -44.06 35.97
CA THR A 119 4.79 -43.97 36.97
C THR A 119 5.12 -42.98 38.09
N ASP A 120 6.37 -42.52 38.17
CA ASP A 120 6.82 -41.47 39.06
C ASP A 120 6.97 -40.14 38.31
N ASN A 121 7.19 -39.05 39.04
CA ASN A 121 7.36 -37.73 38.44
C ASN A 121 8.80 -37.53 37.90
N LYS A 122 9.29 -38.49 37.11
CA LYS A 122 10.57 -38.44 36.41
C LYS A 122 10.35 -38.30 34.90
N PRO A 123 11.19 -37.53 34.18
CA PRO A 123 11.03 -37.36 32.74
C PRO A 123 11.24 -38.66 31.95
N LEU A 124 10.41 -38.90 30.93
CA LEU A 124 10.63 -39.96 29.94
C LEU A 124 11.63 -39.46 28.89
N ARG A 125 12.74 -40.17 28.67
CA ARG A 125 13.79 -39.78 27.72
C ARG A 125 13.95 -40.77 26.57
N PHE A 126 14.05 -40.24 25.36
CA PHE A 126 14.39 -40.99 24.14
C PHE A 126 15.86 -40.78 23.79
N ARG A 127 16.53 -41.81 23.27
CA ARG A 127 17.93 -41.75 22.85
C ARG A 127 18.16 -42.40 21.49
N ILE A 128 19.11 -41.85 20.73
CA ILE A 128 19.63 -42.42 19.48
C ILE A 128 21.15 -42.43 19.60
N ASN A 129 21.80 -43.58 19.37
CA ASN A 129 23.25 -43.74 19.54
C ASN A 129 23.78 -43.21 20.90
N ASN A 130 23.04 -43.49 21.97
CA ASN A 130 23.29 -42.98 23.33
C ASN A 130 23.28 -41.44 23.50
N LEU A 131 22.84 -40.69 22.48
CA LEU A 131 22.60 -39.25 22.55
C LEU A 131 21.14 -38.98 22.90
N TRP A 132 20.87 -37.88 23.62
CA TRP A 132 19.50 -37.44 23.87
C TRP A 132 18.81 -37.06 22.56
N ALA A 133 17.64 -37.67 22.34
CA ALA A 133 16.81 -37.48 21.17
C ALA A 133 15.36 -37.11 21.53
N GLY A 134 15.04 -36.96 22.80
CA GLY A 134 13.75 -36.44 23.27
C GLY A 134 13.56 -36.55 24.78
N GLU A 135 12.69 -35.72 25.34
CA GLU A 135 12.32 -35.67 26.76
C GLU A 135 10.86 -35.23 26.89
N LEU A 136 10.05 -35.98 27.65
CA LEU A 136 8.74 -35.55 28.13
C LEU A 136 8.87 -35.29 29.64
N ASP A 137 8.78 -34.03 30.06
CA ASP A 137 8.97 -33.61 31.45
C ASP A 137 7.73 -32.84 31.94
N SER A 138 6.94 -33.48 32.81
CA SER A 138 5.75 -32.92 33.46
C SER A 138 6.07 -31.78 34.43
N THR A 139 7.24 -31.80 35.08
CA THR A 139 7.65 -30.78 36.07
C THR A 139 8.04 -29.48 35.36
N LYS A 140 8.77 -29.59 34.25
CA LYS A 140 9.07 -28.44 33.39
C LYS A 140 7.90 -28.06 32.47
N ARG A 141 6.93 -28.97 32.26
CA ARG A 141 5.87 -28.87 31.22
C ARG A 141 6.46 -28.78 29.81
N THR A 142 7.55 -29.50 29.55
CA THR A 142 8.33 -29.39 28.32
C THR A 142 8.25 -30.68 27.50
N VAL A 143 8.16 -30.54 26.18
CA VAL A 143 8.13 -31.63 25.18
C VAL A 143 9.27 -31.43 24.20
N LEU A 144 10.26 -32.33 24.21
CA LEU A 144 11.41 -32.32 23.29
C LEU A 144 11.41 -33.61 22.45
N LEU A 145 11.51 -33.51 21.13
CA LEU A 145 11.56 -34.63 20.20
C LEU A 145 12.50 -34.30 19.03
N GLY A 146 13.60 -35.04 18.90
CA GLY A 146 14.63 -34.81 17.88
C GLY A 146 16.04 -34.77 18.47
N LEU A 147 17.04 -35.15 17.68
CA LEU A 147 18.44 -35.10 18.09
C LEU A 147 18.84 -33.65 18.40
N GLY A 148 19.30 -33.38 19.62
CA GLY A 148 19.67 -32.03 20.04
C GLY A 148 18.50 -31.08 20.33
N ALA A 149 17.23 -31.53 20.25
CA ALA A 149 16.09 -30.70 20.61
C ALA A 149 16.18 -30.25 22.09
N GLY A 150 16.18 -28.94 22.35
CA GLY A 150 16.29 -28.38 23.70
C GLY A 150 17.62 -28.66 24.43
N LYS A 151 18.69 -29.01 23.72
CA LYS A 151 20.01 -29.37 24.29
C LYS A 151 20.74 -28.14 24.84
N ASN A 152 20.23 -27.54 25.92
CA ASN A 152 20.87 -26.60 26.87
C ASN A 152 19.84 -25.95 27.82
N THR A 153 18.61 -26.47 27.93
CA THR A 153 17.62 -25.94 28.88
C THR A 153 18.08 -26.08 30.33
N ALA A 154 18.55 -24.99 30.94
CA ALA A 154 18.85 -24.96 32.37
C ALA A 154 17.57 -25.12 33.19
N GLY A 155 17.70 -25.51 34.46
CA GLY A 155 16.59 -25.95 35.32
C GLY A 155 15.43 -24.97 35.54
N SER A 156 15.55 -23.69 35.14
CA SER A 156 14.48 -22.69 35.21
C SER A 156 13.62 -22.57 33.94
N SER A 157 14.01 -23.19 32.82
CA SER A 157 13.26 -23.14 31.55
C SER A 157 12.03 -24.07 31.60
N ARG A 158 10.83 -23.54 31.37
CA ARG A 158 9.55 -24.28 31.48
C ARG A 158 8.65 -24.06 30.26
N ALA A 159 7.68 -24.95 30.06
CA ALA A 159 6.62 -24.84 29.05
C ALA A 159 7.10 -24.76 27.59
N ASN A 160 8.21 -25.43 27.25
CA ASN A 160 8.76 -25.38 25.90
C ASN A 160 8.33 -26.59 25.06
N ILE A 161 8.06 -26.39 23.78
CA ILE A 161 7.89 -27.44 22.77
C ILE A 161 9.06 -27.33 21.79
N ALA A 162 9.85 -28.38 21.62
CA ALA A 162 10.91 -28.45 20.63
C ALA A 162 10.81 -29.77 19.84
N ILE A 163 10.47 -29.69 18.55
CA ILE A 163 10.27 -30.86 17.69
C ILE A 163 11.09 -30.68 16.41
N GLY A 164 12.12 -31.50 16.21
CA GLY A 164 13.04 -31.41 15.08
C GLY A 164 14.51 -31.50 15.51
N ASN A 165 15.38 -31.81 14.56
CA ASN A 165 16.82 -31.84 14.82
C ASN A 165 17.32 -30.43 15.16
N ALA A 166 18.04 -30.30 16.28
CA ALA A 166 18.53 -29.02 16.80
C ALA A 166 17.46 -27.91 16.99
N ALA A 167 16.17 -28.27 17.13
CA ALA A 167 15.13 -27.32 17.49
C ALA A 167 15.38 -26.80 18.92
N LEU A 168 15.34 -25.48 19.13
CA LEU A 168 15.56 -24.86 20.46
C LEU A 168 16.93 -25.25 21.07
N LEU A 169 17.97 -25.38 20.24
CA LEU A 169 19.25 -25.96 20.66
C LEU A 169 19.89 -25.20 21.84
N ASN A 170 19.92 -23.86 21.82
CA ASN A 170 20.69 -23.06 22.78
C ASN A 170 19.85 -22.25 23.78
N ASN A 171 18.75 -22.78 24.30
CA ASN A 171 17.88 -22.04 25.23
C ASN A 171 18.31 -22.19 26.69
N ASN A 172 19.00 -21.21 27.28
CA ASN A 172 19.46 -21.30 28.68
C ASN A 172 18.40 -20.92 29.74
N PHE A 173 17.51 -19.94 29.47
CA PHE A 173 16.59 -19.39 30.48
C PHE A 173 15.16 -19.11 29.97
N GLY A 174 14.87 -19.40 28.71
CA GLY A 174 13.61 -19.10 28.03
C GLY A 174 12.48 -20.06 28.34
N SER A 175 11.26 -19.53 28.47
CA SER A 175 10.07 -20.32 28.77
C SER A 175 8.92 -20.04 27.78
N SER A 176 7.97 -20.98 27.68
CA SER A 176 6.78 -20.84 26.83
C SER A 176 7.09 -20.70 25.34
N ASN A 177 8.14 -21.35 24.84
CA ASN A 177 8.54 -21.32 23.42
C ASN A 177 8.02 -22.54 22.67
N ILE A 178 7.57 -22.34 21.42
CA ILE A 178 7.24 -23.40 20.45
C ILE A 178 8.29 -23.36 19.35
N SER A 179 9.00 -24.46 19.14
CA SER A 179 10.02 -24.64 18.11
C SER A 179 9.77 -25.95 17.37
N ILE A 180 9.37 -25.91 16.10
CA ILE A 180 9.03 -27.08 15.30
C ILE A 180 9.73 -26.95 13.94
N GLY A 181 10.74 -27.77 13.68
CA GLY A 181 11.54 -27.72 12.44
C GLY A 181 13.00 -28.03 12.70
N ASP A 182 13.75 -28.37 11.65
CA ASP A 182 15.21 -28.48 11.77
C ASP A 182 15.81 -27.09 12.04
N SER A 183 16.61 -27.00 13.10
CA SER A 183 17.32 -25.79 13.49
C SER A 183 16.42 -24.56 13.72
N SER A 184 15.13 -24.75 14.04
CA SER A 184 14.27 -23.64 14.47
C SER A 184 14.70 -23.16 15.86
N LEU A 185 14.78 -21.84 16.07
CA LEU A 185 15.28 -21.27 17.33
C LEU A 185 16.69 -21.78 17.73
N TYR A 186 17.61 -21.93 16.75
CA TYR A 186 18.90 -22.60 16.94
C TYR A 186 19.89 -21.83 17.83
N SER A 187 20.14 -20.55 17.52
CA SER A 187 21.11 -19.70 18.21
C SER A 187 20.40 -18.62 19.01
N THR A 188 20.10 -18.97 20.25
CA THR A 188 19.72 -18.04 21.30
C THR A 188 20.93 -17.82 22.20
N SER A 189 21.45 -16.59 22.26
CA SER A 189 22.68 -16.32 23.01
C SER A 189 22.43 -16.43 24.52
N SER A 190 23.34 -17.12 25.20
CA SER A 190 23.38 -17.25 26.66
C SER A 190 23.75 -15.95 27.40
N THR A 191 24.08 -14.87 26.68
CA THR A 191 24.69 -13.69 27.27
C THR A 191 23.68 -12.65 27.74
N PHE A 192 22.45 -12.60 27.19
CA PHE A 192 21.48 -11.54 27.51
C PHE A 192 20.00 -11.97 27.39
N GLY A 193 19.32 -12.15 28.53
CA GLY A 193 17.84 -12.17 28.65
C GLY A 193 17.13 -13.53 28.48
N SER A 194 16.04 -13.73 29.24
CA SER A 194 15.17 -14.91 29.17
C SER A 194 14.23 -14.86 27.95
N LEU A 195 14.61 -15.51 26.86
CA LEU A 195 13.84 -15.54 25.60
C LEU A 195 12.55 -16.35 25.74
N SER A 196 11.40 -15.67 25.79
CA SER A 196 10.12 -16.30 26.10
C SER A 196 9.01 -15.93 25.11
N ASN A 197 8.01 -16.80 25.02
CA ASN A 197 6.81 -16.63 24.20
C ASN A 197 7.10 -16.59 22.68
N LEU A 198 8.09 -17.35 22.22
CA LEU A 198 8.46 -17.45 20.81
C LEU A 198 7.70 -18.58 20.12
N ILE A 199 7.24 -18.37 18.89
CA ILE A 199 6.72 -19.42 18.01
C ILE A 199 7.62 -19.48 16.78
N ALA A 200 8.29 -20.61 16.56
CA ALA A 200 9.15 -20.88 15.41
C ALA A 200 8.73 -22.20 14.76
N ILE A 201 8.13 -22.15 13.58
CA ILE A 201 7.67 -23.33 12.86
C ILE A 201 8.23 -23.31 11.44
N GLY A 202 9.14 -24.22 11.11
CA GLY A 202 9.83 -24.30 9.81
C GLY A 202 11.35 -24.44 9.98
N HIS A 203 12.01 -24.93 8.94
CA HIS A 203 13.47 -25.06 8.93
C HIS A 203 14.11 -23.67 9.09
N LYS A 204 15.00 -23.53 10.08
CA LYS A 204 15.69 -22.26 10.41
C LYS A 204 14.78 -21.05 10.67
N ALA A 205 13.52 -21.26 11.05
CA ALA A 205 12.68 -20.19 11.57
C ALA A 205 13.30 -19.63 12.86
N LEU A 206 13.44 -18.31 12.98
CA LEU A 206 14.08 -17.65 14.13
C LEU A 206 15.50 -18.19 14.46
N PHE A 207 16.27 -18.60 13.45
CA PHE A 207 17.56 -19.27 13.63
C PHE A 207 18.56 -18.48 14.50
N ASN A 208 18.68 -17.17 14.29
CA ASN A 208 19.54 -16.26 15.06
C ASN A 208 18.70 -15.18 15.77
N ASN A 209 18.09 -15.54 16.91
CA ASN A 209 17.36 -14.60 17.76
C ASN A 209 18.18 -14.28 19.03
N LEU A 210 18.74 -13.06 19.15
CA LEU A 210 19.68 -12.75 20.24
C LEU A 210 18.98 -12.37 21.54
N THR A 211 18.11 -11.35 21.52
CA THR A 211 17.40 -10.84 22.72
C THR A 211 15.90 -10.57 22.53
N GLY A 212 15.36 -10.83 21.32
CA GLY A 212 13.97 -10.55 20.97
C GLY A 212 12.94 -11.51 21.57
N ASN A 213 11.97 -11.00 22.32
CA ASN A 213 10.85 -11.77 22.90
C ASN A 213 9.57 -11.69 22.06
N SER A 214 8.66 -12.66 22.26
CA SER A 214 7.28 -12.64 21.74
C SER A 214 7.15 -12.59 20.21
N ALA A 215 8.12 -13.09 19.46
CA ALA A 215 8.05 -13.20 18.01
C ALA A 215 7.36 -14.49 17.55
N THR A 216 6.60 -14.40 16.45
CA THR A 216 6.00 -15.53 15.75
C THR A 216 6.62 -15.63 14.36
N ALA A 217 7.22 -16.77 14.03
CA ALA A 217 7.85 -17.07 12.75
C ALA A 217 7.38 -18.42 12.23
N VAL A 218 6.70 -18.43 11.09
CA VAL A 218 6.16 -19.65 10.46
C VAL A 218 6.57 -19.67 8.99
N GLY A 219 7.41 -20.62 8.60
CA GLY A 219 7.99 -20.73 7.27
C GLY A 219 9.50 -20.99 7.31
N ASP A 220 10.05 -21.53 6.23
CA ASP A 220 11.51 -21.70 6.10
C ASP A 220 12.21 -20.34 6.18
N SER A 221 13.20 -20.24 7.07
CA SER A 221 14.00 -19.03 7.30
C SER A 221 13.17 -17.77 7.63
N ALA A 222 11.92 -17.93 8.10
CA ALA A 222 11.13 -16.81 8.59
C ALA A 222 11.79 -16.21 9.84
N LEU A 223 11.97 -14.88 9.87
CA LEU A 223 12.69 -14.19 10.94
C LEU A 223 14.11 -14.72 11.20
N TYR A 224 14.81 -15.20 10.16
CA TYR A 224 16.11 -15.89 10.26
C TYR A 224 17.13 -15.18 11.18
N LYS A 225 17.24 -13.85 11.09
CA LYS A 225 18.04 -13.02 11.99
C LYS A 225 17.15 -11.96 12.65
N ASN A 226 17.06 -12.02 13.98
CA ASN A 226 16.41 -11.02 14.82
C ASN A 226 17.32 -10.69 16.01
N VAL A 227 18.06 -9.58 15.98
CA VAL A 227 19.05 -9.31 17.05
C VAL A 227 18.33 -8.83 18.32
N THR A 228 17.69 -7.67 18.31
CA THR A 228 17.03 -7.09 19.50
C THR A 228 15.53 -6.82 19.35
N GLY A 229 14.94 -7.05 18.17
CA GLY A 229 13.54 -6.75 17.88
C GLY A 229 12.56 -7.65 18.65
N THR A 230 11.50 -7.08 19.21
CA THR A 230 10.45 -7.81 19.95
C THR A 230 9.12 -7.78 19.22
N ARG A 231 8.25 -8.77 19.48
CA ARG A 231 6.85 -8.81 18.99
C ARG A 231 6.70 -8.72 17.46
N ASN A 232 7.62 -9.34 16.71
CA ASN A 232 7.52 -9.44 15.26
C ASN A 232 6.72 -10.69 14.85
N THR A 233 5.83 -10.56 13.88
CA THR A 233 5.08 -11.67 13.27
C THR A 233 5.56 -11.86 11.83
N ALA A 234 5.97 -13.07 11.46
CA ALA A 234 6.52 -13.42 10.16
C ALA A 234 5.91 -14.74 9.68
N PHE A 235 5.23 -14.73 8.54
CA PHE A 235 4.63 -15.90 7.90
C PHE A 235 5.09 -16.00 6.44
N GLY A 236 5.69 -17.12 6.04
CA GLY A 236 6.13 -17.37 4.67
C GLY A 236 7.64 -17.60 4.52
N TYR A 237 8.03 -18.12 3.37
CA TYR A 237 9.44 -18.41 3.04
C TYR A 237 10.27 -17.11 3.05
N GLY A 238 11.27 -17.04 3.93
CA GLY A 238 12.18 -15.90 4.02
C GLY A 238 11.51 -14.57 4.35
N SER A 239 10.33 -14.56 4.98
CA SER A 239 9.74 -13.31 5.49
C SER A 239 10.60 -12.74 6.62
N THR A 240 11.01 -11.47 6.49
CA THR A 240 11.80 -10.72 7.50
C THR A 240 13.14 -11.39 7.85
N VAL A 241 13.99 -11.67 6.86
CA VAL A 241 15.26 -12.39 7.09
C VAL A 241 16.28 -11.60 7.91
N ASN A 242 16.38 -10.28 7.72
CA ASN A 242 17.43 -9.46 8.32
C ASN A 242 16.89 -8.35 9.24
N ASN A 243 16.40 -8.71 10.43
CA ASN A 243 15.98 -7.75 11.45
C ASN A 243 17.06 -7.55 12.53
N ILE A 244 17.60 -6.33 12.65
CA ILE A 244 18.58 -6.00 13.69
C ILE A 244 17.83 -5.54 14.94
N SER A 245 17.00 -4.49 14.88
CA SER A 245 16.35 -3.91 16.08
C SER A 245 14.88 -3.56 15.93
N GLY A 246 14.26 -3.80 14.77
CA GLY A 246 12.87 -3.48 14.49
C GLY A 246 11.90 -4.31 15.33
N SER A 247 10.97 -3.65 16.02
CA SER A 247 9.91 -4.31 16.82
C SER A 247 8.53 -4.11 16.21
N PHE A 248 7.56 -4.95 16.58
CA PHE A 248 6.15 -4.82 16.17
C PHE A 248 5.89 -4.88 14.66
N ASN A 249 6.75 -5.54 13.89
CA ASN A 249 6.53 -5.71 12.46
C ASN A 249 5.64 -6.94 12.18
N THR A 250 4.70 -6.83 11.26
CA THR A 250 3.89 -7.94 10.73
C THR A 250 4.27 -8.18 9.28
N ALA A 251 4.76 -9.37 8.95
CA ALA A 251 5.19 -9.77 7.62
C ALA A 251 4.49 -11.07 7.22
N ALA A 252 3.82 -11.11 6.08
CA ALA A 252 3.16 -12.31 5.58
C ALA A 252 3.31 -12.44 4.06
N GLY A 253 4.11 -13.39 3.59
CA GLY A 253 4.35 -13.64 2.17
C GLY A 253 5.77 -14.11 1.89
N TYR A 254 6.04 -14.43 0.63
CA TYR A 254 7.40 -14.76 0.19
C TYR A 254 8.27 -13.51 0.25
N ARG A 255 9.34 -13.54 1.08
CA ARG A 255 10.31 -12.45 1.24
C ARG A 255 9.72 -11.06 1.53
N SER A 256 8.56 -10.98 2.19
CA SER A 256 8.04 -9.71 2.74
C SER A 256 8.99 -9.16 3.81
N LEU A 257 9.28 -7.85 3.82
CA LEU A 257 10.23 -7.18 4.74
C LEU A 257 11.64 -7.80 4.79
N TYR A 258 12.12 -8.40 3.69
CA TYR A 258 13.37 -9.16 3.65
C TYR A 258 14.61 -8.42 4.20
N MET A 259 14.76 -7.12 3.91
CA MET A 259 15.90 -6.28 4.33
C MET A 259 15.60 -5.31 5.50
N ASN A 260 14.60 -5.60 6.35
CA ASN A 260 14.24 -4.66 7.42
C ASN A 260 15.24 -4.60 8.58
N THR A 261 16.23 -3.69 8.53
CA THR A 261 17.28 -3.62 9.57
C THR A 261 16.81 -3.03 10.91
N SER A 262 16.15 -1.87 10.94
CA SER A 262 15.75 -1.21 12.21
C SER A 262 14.33 -0.63 12.22
N GLY A 263 13.56 -0.78 11.14
CA GLY A 263 12.19 -0.27 11.05
C GLY A 263 11.24 -1.00 12.00
N PHE A 264 10.34 -0.25 12.65
CA PHE A 264 9.37 -0.76 13.62
C PHE A 264 7.93 -0.46 13.20
N GLU A 265 6.97 -1.23 13.72
CA GLU A 265 5.52 -1.06 13.46
C GLU A 265 5.14 -1.06 11.97
N ASN A 266 5.83 -1.86 11.15
CA ASN A 266 5.50 -2.02 9.73
C ASN A 266 4.59 -3.23 9.51
N THR A 267 3.59 -3.11 8.64
CA THR A 267 2.77 -4.22 8.15
C THR A 267 3.09 -4.47 6.68
N ALA A 268 3.54 -5.67 6.32
CA ALA A 268 3.83 -6.08 4.95
C ALA A 268 3.18 -7.42 4.62
N ILE A 269 2.25 -7.45 3.65
CA ILE A 269 1.51 -8.65 3.26
C ILE A 269 1.54 -8.79 1.74
N GLY A 270 2.18 -9.84 1.23
CA GLY A 270 2.34 -10.09 -0.20
C GLY A 270 3.73 -10.60 -0.59
N HIS A 271 3.89 -11.00 -1.85
CA HIS A 271 5.19 -11.33 -2.42
C HIS A 271 6.07 -10.08 -2.46
N VAL A 272 7.24 -10.14 -1.81
CA VAL A 272 8.25 -9.06 -1.70
C VAL A 272 7.71 -7.67 -1.27
N ALA A 273 6.60 -7.64 -0.54
CA ALA A 273 6.06 -6.40 0.04
C ALA A 273 7.04 -5.81 1.07
N GLY A 274 7.35 -4.52 0.98
CA GLY A 274 8.28 -3.82 1.88
C GLY A 274 9.73 -4.31 1.80
N PHE A 275 10.15 -4.93 0.69
CA PHE A 275 11.41 -5.67 0.58
C PHE A 275 12.66 -4.92 1.10
N ALA A 276 12.83 -3.64 0.75
CA ALA A 276 14.00 -2.83 1.09
C ALA A 276 13.71 -1.72 2.13
N ASN A 277 12.95 -2.01 3.19
CA ASN A 277 12.69 -1.04 4.26
C ASN A 277 13.84 -1.00 5.30
N THR A 278 14.91 -0.24 5.10
CA THR A 278 16.09 -0.27 6.00
C THR A 278 15.85 0.38 7.37
N SER A 279 15.13 1.50 7.45
CA SER A 279 14.97 2.28 8.69
C SER A 279 13.59 2.92 8.92
N SER A 280 12.61 2.73 8.03
CA SER A 280 11.32 3.41 8.13
C SER A 280 10.33 2.67 9.03
N ALA A 281 9.52 3.46 9.73
CA ALA A 281 8.51 2.99 10.68
C ALA A 281 7.09 3.30 10.19
N TRP A 282 6.10 2.60 10.73
CA TRP A 282 4.67 2.84 10.48
C TRP A 282 4.22 2.64 9.02
N GLN A 283 4.94 1.84 8.23
CA GLN A 283 4.57 1.54 6.85
C GLN A 283 3.46 0.47 6.80
N VAL A 284 2.51 0.63 5.87
CA VAL A 284 1.58 -0.44 5.48
C VAL A 284 1.84 -0.79 4.01
N ALA A 285 2.22 -2.02 3.71
CA ALA A 285 2.52 -2.53 2.37
C ALA A 285 1.69 -3.80 2.12
N ILE A 286 0.61 -3.70 1.34
CA ILE A 286 -0.28 -4.84 1.07
C ILE A 286 -0.39 -5.04 -0.44
N GLY A 287 0.08 -6.18 -0.95
CA GLY A 287 0.11 -6.50 -2.37
C GLY A 287 1.50 -6.93 -2.84
N ASP A 288 1.56 -7.53 -4.03
CA ASP A 288 2.83 -7.88 -4.67
C ASP A 288 3.70 -6.63 -4.89
N SER A 289 4.93 -6.65 -4.39
CA SER A 289 5.91 -5.56 -4.55
C SER A 289 5.45 -4.17 -4.06
N ALA A 290 4.44 -4.09 -3.20
CA ALA A 290 4.05 -2.84 -2.55
C ALA A 290 5.21 -2.33 -1.66
N LEU A 291 5.61 -1.06 -1.80
CA LEU A 291 6.79 -0.49 -1.11
C LEU A 291 8.09 -1.31 -1.27
N PHE A 292 8.30 -1.94 -2.44
CA PHE A 292 9.45 -2.81 -2.71
C PHE A 292 10.81 -2.14 -2.39
N SER A 293 11.00 -0.89 -2.84
CA SER A 293 12.22 -0.11 -2.65
C SER A 293 11.87 1.32 -2.25
N ASN A 294 11.72 1.55 -0.94
CA ASN A 294 11.54 2.88 -0.38
C ASN A 294 12.79 3.30 0.40
N THR A 295 13.64 4.14 -0.21
CA THR A 295 14.85 4.67 0.40
C THR A 295 14.62 6.11 0.86
N GLY A 296 14.86 6.40 2.14
CA GLY A 296 14.91 7.78 2.64
C GLY A 296 13.60 8.36 3.21
N SER A 297 12.56 7.57 3.43
CA SER A 297 11.39 8.05 4.19
C SER A 297 11.75 8.27 5.65
N SER A 298 11.72 9.54 6.07
CA SER A 298 11.72 9.95 7.47
C SER A 298 10.47 9.40 8.17
N HIS A 299 10.49 9.42 9.50
CA HIS A 299 9.57 8.78 10.45
C HIS A 299 8.04 8.92 10.22
N ASN A 300 7.49 9.39 9.10
CA ASN A 300 6.04 9.36 8.85
C ASN A 300 5.69 8.27 7.83
N GLY A 301 4.99 7.24 8.31
CA GLY A 301 4.66 6.04 7.54
C GLY A 301 3.85 6.29 6.27
N ASN A 302 4.14 5.54 5.21
CA ASN A 302 3.32 5.47 4.00
C ASN A 302 2.37 4.26 4.05
N ILE A 303 1.18 4.43 3.49
CA ILE A 303 0.23 3.34 3.24
C ILE A 303 0.26 3.02 1.75
N ALA A 304 0.55 1.78 1.39
CA ALA A 304 0.59 1.27 0.02
C ALA A 304 -0.22 -0.02 -0.08
N ILE A 305 -1.32 0.01 -0.83
CA ILE A 305 -2.23 -1.13 -1.00
C ILE A 305 -2.50 -1.35 -2.49
N GLY A 306 -2.06 -2.49 -3.02
CA GLY A 306 -2.15 -2.84 -4.43
C GLY A 306 -0.83 -3.34 -4.98
N ALA A 307 -0.87 -4.11 -6.07
CA ALA A 307 0.35 -4.58 -6.70
C ALA A 307 1.17 -3.40 -7.24
N HIS A 308 2.45 -3.38 -6.88
CA HIS A 308 3.42 -2.34 -7.23
C HIS A 308 3.04 -0.92 -6.74
N ALA A 309 2.16 -0.77 -5.75
CA ALA A 309 1.88 0.53 -5.15
C ALA A 309 3.15 1.05 -4.43
N ALA A 310 3.56 2.30 -4.74
CA ALA A 310 4.74 2.95 -4.16
C ALA A 310 6.04 2.13 -4.26
N ALA A 311 6.21 1.29 -5.30
CA ALA A 311 7.28 0.31 -5.38
C ALA A 311 8.69 0.90 -5.44
N TYR A 312 8.86 2.09 -6.03
CA TYR A 312 10.15 2.75 -6.25
C TYR A 312 10.12 4.21 -5.77
N ASN A 313 9.72 4.41 -4.52
CA ASN A 313 9.66 5.74 -3.95
C ASN A 313 10.99 6.16 -3.32
N THR A 314 11.35 7.43 -3.50
CA THR A 314 12.54 8.03 -2.88
C THR A 314 12.13 9.21 -2.03
N GLY A 315 12.42 9.20 -0.73
CA GLY A 315 12.14 10.34 0.18
C GLY A 315 10.67 10.68 0.44
N THR A 316 9.70 9.89 -0.02
CA THR A 316 8.28 10.16 0.22
C THR A 316 7.86 9.75 1.63
N SER A 317 7.10 10.58 2.34
CA SER A 317 6.59 10.27 3.68
C SER A 317 5.13 10.71 3.86
N ALA A 318 4.46 10.19 4.89
CA ALA A 318 3.08 10.54 5.24
C ALA A 318 2.06 10.42 4.09
N SER A 319 2.25 9.48 3.14
CA SER A 319 1.45 9.40 1.92
C SER A 319 0.63 8.10 1.84
N ILE A 320 -0.51 8.16 1.15
CA ILE A 320 -1.43 7.04 0.92
C ILE A 320 -1.44 6.73 -0.58
N PHE A 321 -1.21 5.46 -0.94
CA PHE A 321 -1.17 4.95 -2.31
C PHE A 321 -2.02 3.69 -2.38
N ILE A 322 -3.15 3.75 -3.07
CA ILE A 322 -4.08 2.61 -3.15
C ILE A 322 -4.47 2.38 -4.61
N GLY A 323 -4.13 1.21 -5.15
CA GLY A 323 -4.38 0.83 -6.54
C GLY A 323 -3.14 0.25 -7.22
N PHE A 324 -3.34 -0.40 -8.37
CA PHE A 324 -2.22 -0.91 -9.17
C PHE A 324 -1.30 0.22 -9.60
N ARG A 325 0.00 0.13 -9.26
CA ARG A 325 1.02 1.15 -9.56
C ARG A 325 0.67 2.59 -9.11
N SER A 326 -0.20 2.73 -8.11
CA SER A 326 -0.42 4.04 -7.48
C SER A 326 0.88 4.52 -6.84
N GLY A 327 1.33 5.72 -7.20
CA GLY A 327 2.59 6.27 -6.71
C GLY A 327 3.85 5.50 -7.11
N TYR A 328 3.84 4.66 -8.14
CA TYR A 328 4.93 3.70 -8.46
C TYR A 328 6.36 4.26 -8.36
N THR A 329 6.59 5.48 -8.87
CA THR A 329 7.87 6.20 -8.88
C THR A 329 7.66 7.62 -8.36
N SER A 330 7.36 7.74 -7.06
CA SER A 330 7.21 9.05 -6.41
C SER A 330 8.53 9.50 -5.75
N SER A 331 8.97 10.74 -5.99
CA SER A 331 10.26 11.28 -5.49
C SER A 331 10.09 12.55 -4.66
N GLY A 332 10.54 12.57 -3.41
CA GLY A 332 10.63 13.76 -2.55
C GLY A 332 9.29 14.33 -2.04
N GLY A 333 8.16 13.85 -2.57
CA GLY A 333 6.82 14.31 -2.18
C GLY A 333 6.35 13.78 -0.83
N PHE A 334 5.82 14.64 0.05
CA PHE A 334 5.18 14.24 1.30
C PHE A 334 3.68 14.53 1.31
N GLY A 335 2.91 13.82 2.14
CA GLY A 335 1.50 14.15 2.38
C GLY A 335 0.55 13.92 1.20
N ASN A 336 0.89 13.05 0.25
CA ASN A 336 0.05 12.80 -0.93
C ASN A 336 -1.00 11.71 -0.65
N ILE A 337 -2.20 11.85 -1.21
CA ILE A 337 -3.25 10.83 -1.17
C ILE A 337 -3.59 10.44 -2.61
N PHE A 338 -3.19 9.24 -3.03
CA PHE A 338 -3.47 8.69 -4.36
C PHE A 338 -4.30 7.42 -4.25
N LEU A 339 -5.49 7.44 -4.87
CA LEU A 339 -6.44 6.33 -4.87
C LEU A 339 -6.92 6.08 -6.30
N GLY A 340 -6.49 4.97 -6.90
CA GLY A 340 -6.78 4.60 -8.29
C GLY A 340 -5.61 3.89 -8.95
N SER A 341 -5.86 3.16 -10.03
CA SER A 341 -4.76 2.59 -10.81
C SER A 341 -3.98 3.71 -11.50
N TYR A 342 -2.65 3.67 -11.41
CA TYR A 342 -1.73 4.68 -11.97
C TYR A 342 -1.91 6.11 -11.43
N SER A 343 -2.66 6.32 -10.34
CA SER A 343 -2.74 7.65 -9.72
C SER A 343 -1.38 8.02 -9.11
N GLY A 344 -0.88 9.23 -9.41
CA GLY A 344 0.42 9.68 -8.92
C GLY A 344 1.64 8.85 -9.38
N GLU A 345 1.54 8.04 -10.46
CA GLU A 345 2.60 7.09 -10.87
C GLU A 345 4.00 7.73 -10.94
N ASN A 346 4.10 8.93 -11.50
CA ASN A 346 5.32 9.73 -11.64
C ASN A 346 5.15 11.07 -10.90
N ASN A 347 5.14 11.02 -9.56
CA ASN A 347 4.89 12.20 -8.73
C ASN A 347 6.15 12.73 -8.01
N SER A 348 6.53 13.98 -8.25
CA SER A 348 7.53 14.70 -7.45
C SER A 348 6.95 15.81 -6.56
N GLY A 349 5.64 16.05 -6.65
CA GLY A 349 4.93 17.05 -5.85
C GLY A 349 4.53 16.58 -4.44
N SER A 350 4.15 17.53 -3.57
CA SER A 350 3.68 17.26 -2.20
C SER A 350 2.23 17.70 -1.96
N ASN A 351 1.59 17.15 -0.92
CA ASN A 351 0.25 17.52 -0.45
C ASN A 351 -0.84 17.45 -1.54
N ASN A 352 -0.71 16.54 -2.49
CA ASN A 352 -1.71 16.37 -3.54
C ASN A 352 -2.73 15.30 -3.19
N VAL A 353 -3.97 15.46 -3.64
CA VAL A 353 -5.04 14.49 -3.52
C VAL A 353 -5.46 14.07 -4.92
N GLY A 354 -5.13 12.85 -5.34
CA GLY A 354 -5.53 12.27 -6.64
C GLY A 354 -6.43 11.07 -6.46
N LEU A 355 -7.72 11.21 -6.80
CA LEU A 355 -8.74 10.18 -6.66
C LEU A 355 -9.32 9.84 -8.04
N GLY A 356 -9.02 8.66 -8.54
CA GLY A 356 -9.40 8.20 -9.88
C GLY A 356 -8.24 7.52 -10.60
N GLN A 357 -8.57 6.69 -11.60
CA GLN A 357 -7.56 6.11 -12.47
C GLN A 357 -6.84 7.24 -13.22
N GLN A 358 -5.51 7.20 -13.27
CA GLN A 358 -4.62 8.21 -13.89
C GLN A 358 -4.73 9.65 -13.32
N ALA A 359 -5.43 9.87 -12.21
CA ALA A 359 -5.43 11.19 -11.57
C ALA A 359 -4.00 11.57 -11.13
N LEU A 360 -3.54 12.76 -11.54
CA LEU A 360 -2.18 13.25 -11.24
C LEU A 360 -1.06 12.29 -11.64
N ARG A 361 -1.24 11.50 -12.71
CA ARG A 361 -0.28 10.45 -13.11
C ARG A 361 1.14 10.96 -13.27
N ASN A 362 1.33 12.10 -13.93
CA ASN A 362 2.62 12.76 -14.08
C ASN A 362 2.53 14.13 -13.41
N ASN A 363 2.94 14.23 -12.15
CA ASN A 363 2.72 15.42 -11.34
C ASN A 363 4.01 15.90 -10.66
N SER A 364 4.43 17.14 -10.93
CA SER A 364 5.47 17.82 -10.15
C SER A 364 4.94 19.01 -9.35
N GLY A 365 3.64 19.31 -9.47
CA GLY A 365 2.97 20.37 -8.71
C GLY A 365 2.54 19.94 -7.30
N THR A 366 2.29 20.92 -6.44
CA THR A 366 2.02 20.78 -5.01
C THR A 366 0.65 21.36 -4.63
N ASN A 367 0.01 20.80 -3.61
CA ASN A 367 -1.29 21.24 -3.08
C ASN A 367 -2.45 21.16 -4.09
N ASN A 368 -2.44 20.18 -5.01
CA ASN A 368 -3.49 19.99 -5.99
C ASN A 368 -4.54 18.98 -5.53
N ALA A 369 -5.81 19.21 -5.87
CA ALA A 369 -6.91 18.26 -5.67
C ALA A 369 -7.48 17.83 -7.02
N ALA A 370 -7.29 16.57 -7.40
CA ALA A 370 -7.75 15.98 -8.65
C ALA A 370 -8.69 14.79 -8.37
N LEU A 371 -9.96 14.91 -8.75
CA LEU A 371 -11.00 13.89 -8.56
C LEU A 371 -11.66 13.56 -9.89
N GLY A 372 -11.42 12.35 -10.39
CA GLY A 372 -11.97 11.83 -11.65
C GLY A 372 -10.95 11.06 -12.48
N TYR A 373 -11.44 10.29 -13.46
CA TYR A 373 -10.60 9.62 -14.46
C TYR A 373 -9.75 10.64 -15.22
N GLY A 374 -8.43 10.48 -15.22
CA GLY A 374 -7.50 11.36 -15.95
C GLY A 374 -7.54 12.84 -15.54
N SER A 375 -8.07 13.15 -14.35
CA SER A 375 -8.08 14.52 -13.82
C SER A 375 -6.64 14.94 -13.51
N MET A 376 -6.19 16.07 -14.09
CA MET A 376 -4.79 16.53 -14.01
C MET A 376 -3.74 15.46 -14.38
N GLU A 377 -4.01 14.61 -15.38
CA GLU A 377 -3.10 13.50 -15.75
C GLU A 377 -1.66 13.95 -16.03
N LEU A 378 -1.50 15.12 -16.66
CA LEU A 378 -0.22 15.76 -16.90
C LEU A 378 -0.18 17.11 -16.17
N ASN A 379 0.47 17.14 -14.99
CA ASN A 379 0.73 18.36 -14.22
C ASN A 379 2.24 18.60 -13.98
N THR A 380 2.93 19.30 -14.88
CA THR A 380 4.40 19.47 -14.81
C THR A 380 4.88 20.69 -14.00
N GLY A 381 4.08 21.18 -13.05
CA GLY A 381 4.47 22.25 -12.13
C GLY A 381 3.36 23.19 -11.67
N GLY A 382 2.10 22.93 -12.02
CA GLY A 382 0.96 23.71 -11.54
C GLY A 382 0.63 23.40 -10.07
N ASP A 383 0.54 24.44 -9.27
CA ASP A 383 0.29 24.38 -7.84
C ASP A 383 -1.12 24.91 -7.48
N GLN A 384 -1.69 24.36 -6.41
CA GLN A 384 -2.94 24.85 -5.81
C GLN A 384 -4.15 24.85 -6.76
N ASN A 385 -4.20 23.85 -7.65
CA ASN A 385 -5.33 23.64 -8.55
C ASN A 385 -6.38 22.70 -7.95
N THR A 386 -7.66 22.98 -8.21
CA THR A 386 -8.78 22.09 -7.90
C THR A 386 -9.40 21.61 -9.19
N SER A 387 -9.39 20.30 -9.44
CA SER A 387 -9.89 19.66 -10.65
C SER A 387 -10.84 18.53 -10.28
N ILE A 388 -12.12 18.68 -10.61
CA ILE A 388 -13.17 17.71 -10.28
C ILE A 388 -13.97 17.41 -11.56
N GLY A 389 -13.83 16.19 -12.07
CA GLY A 389 -14.43 15.78 -13.34
C GLY A 389 -13.52 14.83 -14.10
N ALA A 390 -14.08 14.01 -14.99
CA ALA A 390 -13.28 13.21 -15.88
C ALA A 390 -12.56 14.12 -16.90
N SER A 391 -11.24 13.95 -17.00
CA SER A 391 -10.33 14.72 -17.85
C SER A 391 -10.39 16.25 -17.66
N SER A 392 -10.83 16.72 -16.48
CA SER A 392 -10.70 18.14 -16.13
C SER A 392 -9.23 18.49 -15.89
N LEU A 393 -8.81 19.66 -16.38
CA LEU A 393 -7.44 20.16 -16.25
C LEU A 393 -6.36 19.17 -16.74
N SER A 394 -6.70 18.27 -17.68
CA SER A 394 -5.89 17.06 -17.99
C SER A 394 -4.48 17.31 -18.53
N ARG A 395 -4.17 18.55 -18.94
CA ARG A 395 -2.90 18.92 -19.60
C ARG A 395 -2.23 20.18 -19.02
N ASP A 396 -2.49 20.50 -17.76
CA ASP A 396 -1.89 21.68 -17.13
C ASP A 396 -0.36 21.56 -17.00
N THR A 397 0.43 22.36 -17.71
CA THR A 397 1.90 22.21 -17.57
C THR A 397 2.47 23.01 -16.40
N THR A 398 1.95 24.21 -16.11
CA THR A 398 2.51 25.11 -15.09
C THR A 398 1.49 26.10 -14.48
N GLY A 399 0.20 25.98 -14.79
CA GLY A 399 -0.84 26.90 -14.34
C GLY A 399 -1.13 26.74 -12.86
N ASN A 400 -1.30 27.84 -12.14
CA ASN A 400 -1.55 27.86 -10.70
C ASN A 400 -2.92 28.44 -10.36
N TYR A 401 -3.48 28.03 -9.21
CA TYR A 401 -4.71 28.59 -8.65
C TYR A 401 -5.94 28.47 -9.58
N ASN A 402 -6.01 27.39 -10.35
CA ASN A 402 -7.14 27.11 -11.23
C ASN A 402 -8.20 26.25 -10.54
N THR A 403 -9.48 26.51 -10.80
CA THR A 403 -10.62 25.70 -10.34
C THR A 403 -11.38 25.18 -11.55
N ALA A 404 -11.33 23.88 -11.82
CA ALA A 404 -12.04 23.21 -12.90
C ALA A 404 -13.05 22.20 -12.33
N LEU A 405 -14.33 22.41 -12.58
CA LEU A 405 -15.42 21.52 -12.13
C LEU A 405 -16.30 21.14 -13.34
N GLY A 406 -16.16 19.91 -13.82
CA GLY A 406 -16.96 19.37 -14.93
C GLY A 406 -16.15 18.51 -15.90
N TYR A 407 -16.84 17.71 -16.72
CA TYR A 407 -16.22 16.91 -17.77
C TYR A 407 -15.48 17.79 -18.78
N TRP A 408 -14.17 17.56 -18.93
CA TRP A 408 -13.24 18.36 -19.75
C TRP A 408 -13.23 19.87 -19.45
N SER A 409 -13.63 20.30 -18.25
CA SER A 409 -13.41 21.68 -17.85
C SER A 409 -11.91 21.98 -17.85
N MET A 410 -11.48 23.03 -18.56
CA MET A 410 -10.07 23.39 -18.75
C MET A 410 -9.19 22.27 -19.36
N GLY A 411 -9.75 21.44 -20.25
CA GLY A 411 -9.10 20.21 -20.73
C GLY A 411 -7.80 20.36 -21.53
N ARG A 412 -7.57 21.50 -22.22
CA ARG A 412 -6.34 21.79 -22.99
C ARG A 412 -5.56 22.99 -22.45
N HIS A 413 -5.72 23.29 -21.17
CA HIS A 413 -5.04 24.38 -20.51
C HIS A 413 -3.55 24.10 -20.36
N LEU A 414 -2.66 25.04 -20.71
CA LEU A 414 -1.21 24.79 -20.73
C LEU A 414 -0.45 25.56 -19.65
N ARG A 415 -0.71 26.85 -19.40
CA ARG A 415 0.17 27.69 -18.54
C ARG A 415 -0.55 28.82 -17.80
N ASN A 416 -1.87 28.79 -17.69
CA ASN A 416 -2.58 29.99 -17.28
C ASN A 416 -2.93 29.96 -15.79
N ASP A 417 -2.96 31.12 -15.15
CA ASP A 417 -3.21 31.21 -13.71
C ASP A 417 -4.57 31.81 -13.41
N PHE A 418 -5.11 31.48 -12.24
CA PHE A 418 -6.29 32.11 -11.62
C PHE A 418 -7.59 31.98 -12.41
N ASN A 419 -7.80 30.88 -13.13
CA ASN A 419 -9.06 30.66 -13.85
C ASN A 419 -10.06 29.84 -13.03
N THR A 420 -11.34 30.19 -13.14
CA THR A 420 -12.45 29.43 -12.55
C THR A 420 -13.35 28.94 -13.67
N ALA A 421 -13.48 27.63 -13.82
CA ALA A 421 -14.27 26.95 -14.84
C ALA A 421 -15.23 25.97 -14.16
N VAL A 422 -16.53 26.24 -14.26
CA VAL A 422 -17.59 25.42 -13.65
C VAL A 422 -18.62 25.09 -14.73
N GLY A 423 -18.66 23.84 -15.14
CA GLY A 423 -19.49 23.35 -16.25
C GLY A 423 -18.70 22.41 -17.17
N SER A 424 -19.40 21.59 -17.93
CA SER A 424 -18.72 20.77 -18.94
C SER A 424 -18.22 21.65 -20.09
N LEU A 425 -16.98 21.38 -20.54
CA LEU A 425 -16.30 22.10 -21.62
C LEU A 425 -16.13 23.62 -21.38
N SER A 426 -16.28 24.11 -20.15
CA SER A 426 -15.93 25.49 -19.82
C SER A 426 -14.41 25.68 -19.92
N LEU A 427 -13.97 26.77 -20.57
CA LEU A 427 -12.56 27.08 -20.83
C LEU A 427 -11.75 25.93 -21.48
N TYR A 428 -12.38 25.05 -22.26
CA TYR A 428 -11.74 23.82 -22.74
C TYR A 428 -10.52 24.07 -23.65
N PHE A 429 -10.57 25.05 -24.54
CA PHE A 429 -9.49 25.41 -25.47
C PHE A 429 -8.65 26.63 -25.04
N ASP A 430 -8.85 27.19 -23.83
CA ASP A 430 -8.04 28.33 -23.38
C ASP A 430 -6.60 27.89 -23.11
N THR A 431 -5.65 28.39 -23.90
CA THR A 431 -4.22 28.07 -23.74
C THR A 431 -3.36 29.23 -23.24
N THR A 432 -3.91 30.45 -23.06
CA THR A 432 -3.13 31.64 -22.63
C THR A 432 -3.84 32.58 -21.66
N GLY A 433 -5.17 32.56 -21.59
CA GLY A 433 -5.99 33.45 -20.79
C GLY A 433 -5.84 33.23 -19.28
N THR A 434 -5.61 34.32 -18.54
CA THR A 434 -5.51 34.31 -17.07
C THR A 434 -6.67 35.06 -16.45
N ARG A 435 -7.02 34.73 -15.19
CA ARG A 435 -8.06 35.44 -14.42
C ARG A 435 -9.45 35.41 -15.07
N ASN A 436 -9.79 34.33 -15.78
CA ASN A 436 -11.09 34.14 -16.40
C ASN A 436 -12.07 33.42 -15.46
N VAL A 437 -13.35 33.79 -15.50
CA VAL A 437 -14.44 33.12 -14.78
C VAL A 437 -15.45 32.62 -15.80
N ALA A 438 -15.61 31.30 -15.92
CA ALA A 438 -16.52 30.62 -16.83
C ALA A 438 -17.46 29.71 -16.04
N VAL A 439 -18.75 30.06 -15.99
CA VAL A 439 -19.77 29.29 -15.28
C VAL A 439 -20.91 28.95 -16.23
N GLY A 440 -20.99 27.69 -16.66
CA GLY A 440 -21.97 27.20 -17.62
C GLY A 440 -21.38 26.16 -18.57
N TYR A 441 -22.25 25.42 -19.27
CA TYR A 441 -21.83 24.56 -20.37
C TYR A 441 -21.23 25.42 -21.49
N GLN A 442 -20.01 25.08 -21.93
CA GLN A 442 -19.25 25.79 -22.98
C GLN A 442 -19.06 27.30 -22.74
N ALA A 443 -19.18 27.79 -21.51
CA ALA A 443 -18.80 29.17 -21.20
C ALA A 443 -17.29 29.36 -21.48
N LEU A 444 -16.92 30.42 -22.22
CA LEU A 444 -15.52 30.74 -22.60
C LEU A 444 -14.75 29.58 -23.28
N ASN A 445 -15.44 28.67 -23.96
CA ASN A 445 -14.85 27.43 -24.48
C ASN A 445 -13.58 27.63 -25.33
N ALA A 446 -13.51 28.68 -26.17
CA ALA A 446 -12.41 28.89 -27.11
C ALA A 446 -11.66 30.23 -26.97
N HIS A 447 -11.69 30.83 -25.79
CA HIS A 447 -11.16 32.17 -25.58
C HIS A 447 -9.71 32.19 -25.08
N GLN A 448 -8.90 33.11 -25.60
CA GLN A 448 -7.46 33.24 -25.30
C GLN A 448 -7.13 34.51 -24.50
N GLY A 449 -8.13 35.38 -24.29
CA GLY A 449 -8.01 36.62 -23.54
C GLY A 449 -8.06 36.44 -22.02
N SER A 450 -7.71 37.49 -21.29
CA SER A 450 -7.63 37.52 -19.81
C SER A 450 -8.66 38.44 -19.18
N ASN A 451 -8.97 38.19 -17.91
CA ASN A 451 -9.91 38.96 -17.08
C ASN A 451 -11.35 38.96 -17.62
N ASN A 452 -11.78 37.89 -18.28
CA ASN A 452 -13.12 37.78 -18.81
C ASN A 452 -14.05 37.02 -17.86
N VAL A 453 -15.29 37.48 -17.75
CA VAL A 453 -16.34 36.85 -16.95
C VAL A 453 -17.46 36.39 -17.89
N ALA A 454 -17.72 35.09 -17.93
CA ALA A 454 -18.82 34.49 -18.68
C ALA A 454 -19.66 33.60 -17.76
N VAL A 455 -20.93 33.96 -17.58
CA VAL A 455 -21.87 33.22 -16.74
C VAL A 455 -23.14 32.95 -17.54
N GLY A 456 -23.37 31.69 -17.88
CA GLY A 456 -24.46 31.23 -18.72
C GLY A 456 -24.02 30.15 -19.70
N VAL A 457 -24.98 29.37 -20.21
CA VAL A 457 -24.72 28.40 -21.29
C VAL A 457 -24.28 29.16 -22.53
N ASN A 458 -23.15 28.75 -23.12
CA ASN A 458 -22.54 29.37 -24.30
C ASN A 458 -22.29 30.88 -24.14
N ALA A 459 -22.12 31.37 -22.91
CA ALA A 459 -21.72 32.75 -22.68
C ALA A 459 -20.27 32.93 -23.15
N LEU A 460 -20.02 33.94 -23.99
CA LEU A 460 -18.69 34.23 -24.52
C LEU A 460 -18.02 33.03 -25.23
N ASP A 461 -18.83 32.20 -25.90
CA ASP A 461 -18.37 31.04 -26.67
C ASP A 461 -17.83 31.46 -28.06
N PHE A 462 -16.74 32.23 -28.06
CA PHE A 462 -16.09 32.71 -29.28
C PHE A 462 -14.55 32.68 -29.17
N THR A 463 -13.88 32.55 -30.32
CA THR A 463 -12.42 32.52 -30.46
C THR A 463 -11.82 33.92 -30.57
N GLY A 464 -11.18 34.43 -29.51
CA GLY A 464 -10.54 35.76 -29.56
C GLY A 464 -9.56 36.02 -28.43
N THR A 465 -8.86 37.17 -28.49
CA THR A 465 -7.90 37.64 -27.48
C THR A 465 -8.40 38.85 -26.69
N GLY A 466 -9.71 39.11 -26.73
CA GLY A 466 -10.35 40.23 -26.04
C GLY A 466 -10.18 40.16 -24.52
N ASN A 467 -9.97 41.30 -23.86
CA ASN A 467 -9.68 41.33 -22.43
C ASN A 467 -10.72 42.13 -21.64
N SER A 468 -10.90 41.77 -20.37
CA SER A 468 -11.74 42.54 -19.44
C SER A 468 -13.20 42.66 -19.90
N ASN A 469 -13.73 41.61 -20.53
CA ASN A 469 -15.12 41.57 -20.98
C ASN A 469 -16.02 40.82 -20.00
N THR A 470 -17.31 41.17 -19.97
CA THR A 470 -18.31 40.54 -19.13
C THR A 470 -19.51 40.11 -19.95
N ALA A 471 -19.86 38.83 -19.93
CA ALA A 471 -21.05 38.25 -20.53
C ALA A 471 -21.87 37.51 -19.46
N LEU A 472 -23.06 38.03 -19.14
CA LEU A 472 -23.95 37.44 -18.14
C LEU A 472 -25.30 37.09 -18.76
N GLY A 473 -25.59 35.80 -18.93
CA GLY A 473 -26.81 35.29 -19.54
C GLY A 473 -26.52 34.17 -20.54
N ALA A 474 -27.51 33.31 -20.79
CA ALA A 474 -27.40 32.30 -21.83
C ALA A 474 -27.16 32.97 -23.19
N SER A 475 -26.11 32.54 -23.90
CA SER A 475 -25.67 33.11 -25.17
C SER A 475 -25.42 34.63 -25.13
N ALA A 476 -25.14 35.20 -23.96
CA ALA A 476 -24.63 36.56 -23.87
C ALA A 476 -23.21 36.61 -24.47
N ASP A 477 -22.91 37.64 -25.27
CA ASP A 477 -21.68 37.69 -26.04
C ASP A 477 -21.12 39.11 -26.16
N VAL A 478 -19.81 39.18 -26.26
CA VAL A 478 -18.99 40.38 -26.42
C VAL A 478 -18.01 40.14 -27.58
N GLY A 479 -18.53 39.69 -28.73
CA GLY A 479 -17.68 39.01 -29.71
C GLY A 479 -18.05 39.18 -31.19
N VAL A 480 -17.47 40.22 -31.79
CA VAL A 480 -16.67 40.14 -33.04
C VAL A 480 -15.23 40.55 -32.65
N ASP A 481 -14.20 39.90 -33.17
CA ASP A 481 -12.74 40.06 -32.90
C ASP A 481 -12.26 41.04 -31.79
N ASN A 482 -11.59 40.50 -30.76
CA ASN A 482 -10.66 41.20 -29.85
C ASN A 482 -11.18 42.43 -29.07
N LEU A 483 -12.48 42.53 -28.80
CA LEU A 483 -13.04 43.60 -27.97
C LEU A 483 -12.45 43.62 -26.55
N SER A 484 -12.39 44.81 -25.95
CA SER A 484 -11.97 44.99 -24.56
C SER A 484 -12.87 45.96 -23.81
N PHE A 485 -13.09 45.70 -22.53
CA PHE A 485 -14.02 46.48 -21.69
C PHE A 485 -15.45 46.51 -22.27
N ALA A 486 -15.86 45.40 -22.89
CA ALA A 486 -17.22 45.21 -23.40
C ALA A 486 -18.03 44.39 -22.40
N THR A 487 -19.24 44.87 -22.07
CA THR A 487 -20.15 44.17 -21.15
C THR A 487 -21.48 43.91 -21.82
N ALA A 488 -21.93 42.66 -21.82
CA ALA A 488 -23.26 42.23 -22.25
C ALA A 488 -23.97 41.53 -21.10
N ILE A 489 -25.11 42.07 -20.66
CA ILE A 489 -25.89 41.51 -19.55
C ILE A 489 -27.31 41.22 -20.03
N GLY A 490 -27.72 39.95 -20.01
CA GLY A 490 -29.03 39.46 -20.45
C GLY A 490 -28.89 38.29 -21.42
N ALA A 491 -29.88 37.39 -21.46
CA ALA A 491 -29.88 36.28 -22.41
C ALA A 491 -29.89 36.79 -23.85
N GLY A 492 -28.90 36.37 -24.65
CA GLY A 492 -28.69 36.85 -26.01
C GLY A 492 -28.31 38.34 -26.12
N ALA A 493 -27.87 38.98 -25.04
CA ALA A 493 -27.29 40.33 -25.11
C ALA A 493 -25.96 40.27 -25.89
N ARG A 494 -25.73 41.24 -26.77
CA ARG A 494 -24.54 41.28 -27.63
C ARG A 494 -23.91 42.67 -27.60
N CYS A 495 -22.65 42.76 -27.18
CA CYS A 495 -21.87 44.00 -27.21
C CYS A 495 -20.76 43.90 -28.28
N ASP A 496 -20.89 44.68 -29.36
CA ASP A 496 -19.97 44.61 -30.51
C ASP A 496 -18.92 45.74 -30.54
N THR A 497 -18.77 46.48 -29.43
CA THR A 497 -17.81 47.59 -29.32
C THR A 497 -17.10 47.63 -27.97
N SER A 498 -15.81 47.98 -27.99
CA SER A 498 -15.01 48.18 -26.77
C SER A 498 -15.54 49.36 -25.94
N ASN A 499 -15.20 49.37 -24.65
CA ASN A 499 -15.58 50.45 -23.71
C ASN A 499 -17.10 50.70 -23.65
N SER A 500 -17.90 49.65 -23.81
CA SER A 500 -19.36 49.75 -23.98
C SER A 500 -20.10 48.72 -23.15
N ILE A 501 -21.30 49.08 -22.70
CA ILE A 501 -22.21 48.18 -21.98
C ILE A 501 -23.52 48.05 -22.76
N VAL A 502 -23.96 46.81 -22.98
CA VAL A 502 -25.27 46.45 -23.50
C VAL A 502 -26.06 45.74 -22.41
N LEU A 503 -27.20 46.33 -22.04
CA LEU A 503 -28.13 45.79 -21.05
C LEU A 503 -29.36 45.24 -21.76
N GLY A 504 -29.43 43.92 -21.81
CA GLY A 504 -30.48 43.13 -22.43
C GLY A 504 -30.22 42.79 -23.88
N ASN A 505 -31.14 42.00 -24.46
CA ASN A 505 -31.16 41.76 -25.89
C ASN A 505 -31.67 43.03 -26.59
N VAL A 506 -30.85 43.61 -27.46
CA VAL A 506 -31.13 44.87 -28.18
C VAL A 506 -32.46 44.84 -28.94
N GLY A 507 -32.98 43.67 -29.31
CA GLY A 507 -34.28 43.51 -29.96
C GLY A 507 -35.48 43.75 -29.06
N PHE A 508 -35.41 43.49 -27.75
CA PHE A 508 -36.63 43.30 -26.94
C PHE A 508 -36.56 43.79 -25.48
N THR A 509 -35.37 44.02 -24.92
CA THR A 509 -35.26 44.36 -23.49
C THR A 509 -35.52 45.85 -23.21
N ASN A 510 -36.23 46.11 -22.11
CA ASN A 510 -36.38 47.43 -21.49
C ASN A 510 -35.51 47.51 -20.23
N VAL A 511 -34.83 48.63 -20.02
CA VAL A 511 -33.95 48.88 -18.87
C VAL A 511 -34.59 49.92 -17.95
N GLY A 512 -34.79 49.57 -16.68
CA GLY A 512 -35.36 50.45 -15.67
C GLY A 512 -34.35 50.84 -14.58
N ILE A 513 -34.35 52.11 -14.17
CA ILE A 513 -33.59 52.61 -13.02
C ILE A 513 -34.59 53.17 -12.00
N GLY A 514 -34.65 52.59 -10.80
CA GLY A 514 -35.58 52.99 -9.74
C GLY A 514 -37.02 52.53 -9.94
N MET A 515 -37.26 51.52 -10.79
CA MET A 515 -38.59 50.94 -11.05
C MET A 515 -38.53 49.48 -11.49
N ASN A 516 -39.59 48.72 -11.22
CA ASN A 516 -39.67 47.29 -11.55
C ASN A 516 -40.32 47.01 -12.91
N LYS A 517 -40.93 48.02 -13.54
CA LYS A 517 -41.66 47.89 -14.82
C LYS A 517 -41.33 49.07 -15.74
N PRO A 518 -40.18 49.05 -16.42
CA PRO A 518 -39.84 50.09 -17.39
C PRO A 518 -40.82 50.07 -18.58
N PHE A 519 -41.39 51.23 -18.90
CA PHE A 519 -42.36 51.41 -19.99
C PHE A 519 -41.70 51.79 -21.32
N SER A 520 -40.42 52.18 -21.29
CA SER A 520 -39.60 52.50 -22.46
C SER A 520 -38.30 51.69 -22.44
N ARG A 521 -37.47 51.81 -23.50
CA ARG A 521 -36.18 51.12 -23.58
C ARG A 521 -35.21 51.53 -22.47
N MET A 522 -35.28 52.78 -22.03
CA MET A 522 -34.57 53.31 -20.87
C MET A 522 -35.53 54.19 -20.07
N ASP A 523 -35.92 53.71 -18.89
CA ASP A 523 -36.90 54.36 -18.04
C ASP A 523 -36.28 54.68 -16.67
N VAL A 524 -36.28 55.96 -16.29
CA VAL A 524 -35.64 56.45 -15.07
C VAL A 524 -36.69 57.12 -14.20
N ASN A 525 -36.98 56.51 -13.05
CA ASN A 525 -37.83 57.08 -12.02
C ASN A 525 -37.00 57.98 -11.09
N GLY A 526 -36.75 59.22 -11.51
CA GLY A 526 -35.90 60.19 -10.80
C GLY A 526 -35.37 61.30 -11.71
N SER A 527 -34.35 62.04 -11.27
CA SER A 527 -33.67 63.06 -12.06
C SER A 527 -32.47 62.49 -12.84
N LEU A 528 -32.17 63.09 -14.00
CA LEU A 528 -30.96 62.80 -14.78
C LEU A 528 -29.95 63.95 -14.62
N GLY A 529 -28.73 63.64 -14.18
CA GLY A 529 -27.62 64.58 -14.19
C GLY A 529 -26.96 64.64 -15.57
N VAL A 530 -26.85 65.83 -16.16
CA VAL A 530 -26.18 66.06 -17.45
C VAL A 530 -25.15 67.18 -17.34
N GLY A 531 -24.07 67.10 -18.11
CA GLY A 531 -22.98 68.08 -18.05
C GLY A 531 -23.41 69.48 -18.51
N ILE A 532 -22.98 70.51 -17.77
CA ILE A 532 -23.18 71.93 -18.11
C ILE A 532 -21.81 72.58 -18.25
N ARG A 533 -21.54 73.18 -19.42
CA ARG A 533 -20.34 73.97 -19.69
C ARG A 533 -20.71 75.41 -20.00
N THR A 534 -20.18 76.35 -19.22
CA THR A 534 -20.36 77.78 -19.46
C THR A 534 -19.17 78.34 -20.23
N ILE A 535 -19.45 79.15 -21.25
CA ILE A 535 -18.41 79.71 -22.14
C ILE A 535 -18.57 81.23 -22.27
N THR A 536 -17.45 81.90 -22.55
CA THR A 536 -17.39 83.36 -22.76
C THR A 536 -16.72 83.77 -24.08
N PHE A 537 -16.22 82.81 -24.86
CA PHE A 537 -15.52 82.99 -26.14
C PHE A 537 -15.89 81.87 -27.12
N SER A 538 -15.64 82.07 -28.42
CA SER A 538 -15.92 81.08 -29.48
C SER A 538 -15.19 79.76 -29.24
N THR A 539 -15.90 78.63 -29.38
CA THR A 539 -15.35 77.30 -29.08
C THR A 539 -16.02 76.20 -29.90
N THR A 540 -15.43 75.01 -29.88
CA THR A 540 -16.02 73.80 -30.43
C THR A 540 -16.72 73.01 -29.31
N ALA A 541 -17.92 72.52 -29.58
CA ALA A 541 -18.63 71.63 -28.65
C ALA A 541 -17.84 70.31 -28.50
N ALA A 542 -17.54 69.95 -27.25
CA ALA A 542 -16.77 68.76 -26.94
C ALA A 542 -17.69 67.53 -26.87
N VAL A 543 -17.10 66.34 -26.95
CA VAL A 543 -17.86 65.08 -26.79
C VAL A 543 -18.35 64.84 -25.36
N THR A 544 -17.92 65.64 -24.39
CA THR A 544 -18.39 65.60 -23.01
C THR A 544 -19.47 66.63 -22.72
N ASP A 545 -19.70 67.57 -23.64
CA ASP A 545 -20.71 68.61 -23.47
C ASP A 545 -22.10 68.01 -23.70
N HIS A 546 -23.08 68.45 -22.91
CA HIS A 546 -24.50 68.23 -23.18
C HIS A 546 -25.21 69.57 -23.26
N THR A 547 -25.10 70.37 -22.19
CA THR A 547 -25.63 71.73 -22.14
C THR A 547 -24.49 72.74 -22.22
N ILE A 548 -24.53 73.66 -23.19
CA ILE A 548 -23.56 74.74 -23.35
C ILE A 548 -24.25 76.07 -23.09
N ILE A 549 -23.77 76.85 -22.13
CA ILE A 549 -24.30 78.16 -21.78
C ILE A 549 -23.36 79.25 -22.29
N ILE A 550 -23.87 80.14 -23.14
CA ILE A 550 -23.15 81.31 -23.63
C ILE A 550 -23.39 82.48 -22.67
N ALA A 551 -22.40 82.75 -21.82
CA ALA A 551 -22.48 83.76 -20.75
C ALA A 551 -21.59 84.98 -21.05
N THR A 552 -21.75 85.57 -22.24
CA THR A 552 -21.02 86.78 -22.62
C THR A 552 -21.88 87.80 -23.34
N THR A 553 -21.56 89.08 -23.12
CA THR A 553 -22.16 90.22 -23.82
C THR A 553 -21.55 90.46 -25.19
N ALA A 554 -20.41 89.84 -25.51
CA ALA A 554 -19.76 89.98 -26.82
C ALA A 554 -20.64 89.43 -27.94
N SER A 555 -20.88 90.23 -28.99
CA SER A 555 -21.75 89.85 -30.11
C SER A 555 -21.18 88.71 -30.96
N ALA A 556 -19.86 88.55 -31.03
CA ALA A 556 -19.18 87.63 -31.94
C ALA A 556 -18.73 86.31 -31.27
N VAL A 557 -19.66 85.55 -30.68
CA VAL A 557 -19.38 84.18 -30.23
C VAL A 557 -20.00 83.16 -31.19
N THR A 558 -19.15 82.22 -31.62
CA THR A 558 -19.54 81.11 -32.49
C THR A 558 -19.32 79.78 -31.76
N ILE A 559 -20.36 78.93 -31.75
CA ILE A 559 -20.25 77.52 -31.37
C ILE A 559 -20.02 76.68 -32.62
N THR A 560 -18.86 76.05 -32.72
CA THR A 560 -18.60 75.07 -33.77
C THR A 560 -19.06 73.70 -33.31
N LEU A 561 -19.94 73.05 -34.08
CA LEU A 561 -20.34 71.67 -33.82
C LEU A 561 -19.35 70.70 -34.47
N PRO A 562 -19.13 69.52 -33.87
CA PRO A 562 -18.39 68.45 -34.52
C PRO A 562 -19.03 68.04 -35.85
N SER A 563 -18.25 67.36 -36.69
CA SER A 563 -18.75 66.73 -37.90
C SER A 563 -19.90 65.76 -37.57
N ALA A 564 -21.10 65.99 -38.10
CA ALA A 564 -22.29 65.21 -37.74
C ALA A 564 -22.11 63.68 -37.89
N PRO A 565 -21.46 63.16 -38.95
CA PRO A 565 -21.19 61.72 -39.09
C PRO A 565 -20.36 61.11 -37.96
N THR A 566 -19.49 61.87 -37.31
CA THR A 566 -18.62 61.34 -36.23
C THR A 566 -19.32 61.28 -34.87
N VAL A 567 -20.52 61.86 -34.75
CA VAL A 567 -21.30 61.93 -33.50
C VAL A 567 -22.80 61.67 -33.73
N THR A 568 -23.13 60.69 -34.57
CA THR A 568 -24.51 60.30 -34.86
C THR A 568 -25.35 60.09 -33.59
N ARG A 569 -26.61 60.59 -33.57
CA ARG A 569 -27.56 60.61 -32.43
C ARG A 569 -27.17 61.50 -31.25
N ARG A 570 -26.03 62.18 -31.29
CA ARG A 570 -25.62 63.10 -30.22
C ARG A 570 -26.52 64.32 -30.18
N GLU A 571 -26.95 64.68 -28.98
CA GLU A 571 -27.74 65.87 -28.70
C GLU A 571 -26.90 66.92 -27.97
N TYR A 572 -27.03 68.19 -28.36
CA TYR A 572 -26.53 69.34 -27.62
C TYR A 572 -27.67 70.32 -27.36
N ARG A 573 -27.75 70.82 -26.12
CA ARG A 573 -28.58 71.96 -25.75
C ARG A 573 -27.69 73.20 -25.64
N ILE A 574 -27.87 74.18 -26.52
CA ILE A 574 -27.10 75.42 -26.50
C ILE A 574 -28.01 76.55 -26.05
N VAL A 575 -27.63 77.22 -24.97
CA VAL A 575 -28.40 78.28 -24.30
C VAL A 575 -27.68 79.61 -24.48
N ASN A 576 -28.34 80.55 -25.16
CA ASN A 576 -27.91 81.94 -25.26
C ASN A 576 -28.62 82.77 -24.19
N GLN A 577 -27.91 83.14 -23.13
CA GLN A 577 -28.44 83.96 -22.04
C GLN A 577 -28.34 85.48 -22.33
N ASN A 578 -27.93 85.87 -23.54
CA ASN A 578 -27.76 87.26 -23.92
C ASN A 578 -28.80 87.68 -24.96
N ALA A 579 -29.18 88.96 -24.95
CA ALA A 579 -30.14 89.53 -25.90
C ALA A 579 -29.64 89.55 -27.36
N ALA A 580 -28.33 89.55 -27.59
CA ALA A 580 -27.75 89.49 -28.93
C ALA A 580 -27.77 88.05 -29.47
N THR A 581 -28.18 87.90 -30.73
CA THR A 581 -28.10 86.65 -31.48
C THR A 581 -26.65 86.14 -31.53
N LYS A 582 -26.46 84.83 -31.33
CA LYS A 582 -25.16 84.15 -31.43
C LYS A 582 -25.11 83.23 -32.63
N THR A 583 -23.91 82.84 -33.03
CA THR A 583 -23.69 81.96 -34.18
C THR A 583 -23.42 80.53 -33.73
N VAL A 584 -23.94 79.57 -34.48
CA VAL A 584 -23.63 78.14 -34.33
C VAL A 584 -23.40 77.53 -35.71
N SER A 585 -22.67 76.43 -35.79
CA SER A 585 -22.62 75.62 -37.01
C SER A 585 -24.01 75.34 -37.56
N SER A 586 -24.09 75.24 -38.89
CA SER A 586 -25.38 75.09 -39.57
C SER A 586 -26.15 73.86 -39.09
N TYR A 587 -27.44 74.06 -38.81
CA TYR A 587 -28.40 73.01 -38.51
C TYR A 587 -29.69 73.24 -39.30
N THR A 588 -30.47 72.19 -39.48
CA THR A 588 -31.79 72.26 -40.12
C THR A 588 -32.85 72.62 -39.08
N ASP A 589 -33.64 73.67 -39.31
CA ASP A 589 -34.71 74.08 -38.41
C ASP A 589 -36.02 73.31 -38.65
N PHE A 590 -37.09 73.67 -37.93
CA PHE A 590 -38.39 73.00 -38.06
C PHE A 590 -39.09 73.19 -39.42
N THR A 591 -38.63 74.15 -40.23
CA THR A 591 -39.15 74.39 -41.58
C THR A 591 -38.36 73.63 -42.65
N GLY A 592 -37.25 72.99 -42.28
CA GLY A 592 -36.31 72.36 -43.20
C GLY A 592 -35.26 73.33 -43.75
N ALA A 593 -35.23 74.59 -43.29
CA ALA A 593 -34.26 75.58 -43.72
C ALA A 593 -32.95 75.46 -42.92
N ALA A 594 -31.83 75.80 -43.56
CA ALA A 594 -30.54 75.90 -42.88
C ALA A 594 -30.52 77.16 -42.00
N SER A 595 -30.22 76.97 -40.71
CA SER A 595 -30.01 78.04 -39.74
C SER A 595 -28.60 77.96 -39.17
N THR A 596 -28.01 79.11 -38.88
CA THR A 596 -26.68 79.25 -38.23
C THR A 596 -26.74 80.12 -36.98
N THR A 597 -27.96 80.42 -36.49
CA THR A 597 -28.16 81.39 -35.42
C THR A 597 -28.85 80.78 -34.22
N ILE A 598 -28.54 81.35 -33.06
CA ILE A 598 -29.24 81.14 -31.79
C ILE A 598 -29.76 82.51 -31.37
N PRO A 599 -31.09 82.74 -31.44
CA PRO A 599 -31.68 84.01 -31.06
C PRO A 599 -31.31 84.44 -29.64
N GLY A 600 -31.42 85.74 -29.39
CA GLY A 600 -31.23 86.30 -28.06
C GLY A 600 -32.17 85.68 -27.02
N ASN A 601 -31.67 85.46 -25.80
CA ASN A 601 -32.44 84.91 -24.66
C ASN A 601 -33.19 83.61 -25.00
N ASN A 602 -32.55 82.73 -25.76
CA ASN A 602 -33.17 81.52 -26.28
C ASN A 602 -32.22 80.33 -26.19
N SER A 603 -32.74 79.13 -26.41
CA SER A 603 -31.95 77.92 -26.54
C SER A 603 -32.35 77.14 -27.78
N VAL A 604 -31.41 76.37 -28.30
CA VAL A 604 -31.67 75.38 -29.34
C VAL A 604 -31.23 74.01 -28.85
N VAL A 605 -32.06 72.99 -29.06
CA VAL A 605 -31.63 71.60 -28.90
C VAL A 605 -31.47 71.02 -30.29
N ILE A 606 -30.26 70.56 -30.57
CA ILE A 606 -29.88 70.03 -31.87
C ILE A 606 -29.32 68.63 -31.71
N GLN A 607 -29.69 67.75 -32.64
CA GLN A 607 -29.24 66.36 -32.67
C GLN A 607 -28.61 66.04 -34.03
N SER A 608 -27.52 65.27 -34.00
CA SER A 608 -26.93 64.74 -35.23
C SER A 608 -27.78 63.56 -35.73
N ASN A 609 -28.18 63.60 -37.01
CA ASN A 609 -28.81 62.46 -37.69
C ASN A 609 -27.80 61.57 -38.45
N GLY A 610 -26.50 61.85 -38.31
CA GLY A 610 -25.41 61.15 -38.98
C GLY A 610 -25.01 61.73 -40.33
N THR A 611 -25.77 62.68 -40.90
CA THR A 611 -25.37 63.44 -42.11
C THR A 611 -25.29 64.94 -41.84
N GLY A 612 -26.07 65.45 -40.89
CA GLY A 612 -26.11 66.85 -40.48
C GLY A 612 -26.70 67.04 -39.09
N TRP A 613 -26.78 68.30 -38.66
CA TRP A 613 -27.42 68.68 -37.39
C TRP A 613 -28.86 69.13 -37.65
N VAL A 614 -29.79 68.69 -36.82
CA VAL A 614 -31.22 68.99 -36.94
C VAL A 614 -31.74 69.49 -35.60
N ARG A 615 -32.58 70.53 -35.61
CA ARG A 615 -33.26 71.00 -34.40
C ARG A 615 -34.34 70.00 -33.98
N VAL A 616 -34.31 69.59 -32.71
CA VAL A 616 -35.26 68.62 -32.13
C VAL A 616 -36.12 69.21 -31.02
N MET A 617 -35.75 70.38 -30.48
CA MET A 617 -36.55 71.14 -29.50
C MET A 617 -36.27 72.64 -29.60
#